data_AF-A0A0F7Y7E7-F1
#
_entry.id   AF-A0A0F7Y7E7-F1
#
_cell.length_a   1.000
_cell.length_b   1.000
_cell.length_c   1.000
_cell.angle_alpha   90.00
_cell.angle_beta   90.00
_cell.angle_gamma   90.00
#
_symmetry.space_group_name_H-M   'P 1'
#
loop_
_entity.id
_entity.type
_entity.pdbx_description
1 polymer ?
#
loop_
_entity_poly.entity_id
_entity_poly.type
_entity_poly.pdbx_seq_one_letter_code
_entity_poly.pdbx_strand_id
1 'polypeptide(L)'
;METKDVFALLTCVLLIASGGIYGIKFLRKGNFLLGLEWLIVAFSGSNLLIFLLTQSQISYGISFFCDAFSRGFGIPIVTVLGLMAVTHNYKPSKLKDAAIFAITFASTLVMIKSDFMAKPLPYFYVVMWFAYSAYLAYFIARLARAGERLHALGVTVAAISGLIVACIYDFYPIPGDDTKAIFLSIALVTWSYMMIQLYYAFFALERAKACAR
;
A
#
# COMPACT_ATOMS: atom_id res chain seq x y z
N MET A 1 -20.80 -2.33 -20.44
CA MET A 1 -19.65 -1.98 -19.60
C MET A 1 -19.08 -0.70 -20.17
N GLU A 2 -19.08 0.38 -19.39
CA GLU A 2 -18.60 1.68 -19.86
C GLU A 2 -17.07 1.70 -19.89
N THR A 3 -16.48 2.64 -20.63
CA THR A 3 -15.02 2.77 -20.73
C THR A 3 -14.34 2.88 -19.36
N LYS A 4 -14.97 3.61 -18.42
CA LYS A 4 -14.47 3.78 -17.04
C LYS A 4 -14.39 2.47 -16.26
N ASP A 5 -15.33 1.54 -16.49
CA ASP A 5 -15.34 0.23 -15.82
C ASP A 5 -14.22 -0.67 -16.37
N VAL A 6 -13.94 -0.60 -17.68
CA VAL A 6 -12.83 -1.31 -18.29
C VAL A 6 -11.50 -0.84 -17.72
N PHE A 7 -11.32 0.48 -17.54
CA PHE A 7 -10.14 1.03 -16.86
C PHE A 7 -10.02 0.53 -15.42
N ALA A 8 -11.11 0.50 -14.65
CA ALA A 8 -11.10 -0.05 -13.29
C ALA A 8 -10.64 -1.51 -13.26
N LEU A 9 -11.10 -2.35 -14.19
CA LEU A 9 -10.65 -3.74 -14.30
C LEU A 9 -9.17 -3.86 -14.67
N LEU A 10 -8.70 -3.07 -15.65
CA LEU A 10 -7.29 -3.08 -16.08
C LEU A 10 -6.36 -2.64 -14.94
N THR A 11 -6.77 -1.63 -14.17
CA THR A 11 -6.00 -1.13 -13.04
C THR A 11 -6.02 -2.11 -11.85
N CYS A 12 -7.11 -2.88 -11.66
CA CYS A 12 -7.12 -4.04 -10.76
C CYS A 12 -6.06 -5.07 -11.16
N VAL A 13 -6.00 -5.45 -12.44
CA VAL A 13 -4.99 -6.40 -12.94
C VAL A 13 -3.58 -5.85 -12.73
N LEU A 14 -3.35 -4.56 -12.97
CA LEU A 14 -2.08 -3.90 -12.70
C LEU A 14 -1.69 -3.98 -11.21
N LEU A 15 -2.64 -3.75 -10.30
CA LEU A 15 -2.40 -3.86 -8.86
C LEU A 15 -2.04 -5.29 -8.46
N ILE A 16 -2.79 -6.27 -8.94
CA ILE A 16 -2.55 -7.70 -8.68
C ILE A 16 -1.15 -8.09 -9.18
N ALA A 17 -0.82 -7.72 -10.41
CA ALA A 17 0.49 -8.03 -10.99
C ALA A 17 1.62 -7.35 -10.20
N SER A 18 1.45 -6.07 -9.84
CA SER A 18 2.45 -5.33 -9.08
C SER A 18 2.65 -5.94 -7.68
N GLY A 19 1.58 -6.23 -6.95
CA GLY A 19 1.68 -6.88 -5.63
C GLY A 19 2.22 -8.29 -5.67
N GLY A 20 1.77 -9.10 -6.62
CA GLY A 20 2.28 -10.46 -6.81
C GLY A 20 3.77 -10.47 -7.13
N ILE A 21 4.17 -9.73 -8.17
CA ILE A 21 5.55 -9.73 -8.67
C ILE A 21 6.50 -9.15 -7.62
N TYR A 22 6.24 -7.94 -7.11
CA TYR A 22 7.16 -7.27 -6.19
C TYR A 22 7.09 -7.84 -4.77
N GLY A 23 5.93 -8.36 -4.34
CA GLY A 23 5.80 -9.09 -3.09
C GLY A 23 6.65 -10.36 -3.08
N ILE A 24 6.55 -11.20 -4.12
CA ILE A 24 7.40 -12.40 -4.27
C ILE A 24 8.88 -12.02 -4.33
N LYS A 25 9.24 -10.95 -5.07
CA LYS A 25 10.62 -10.47 -5.14
C LYS A 25 11.15 -10.04 -3.77
N PHE A 26 10.36 -9.37 -2.94
CA PHE A 26 10.75 -9.02 -1.57
C PHE A 26 10.92 -10.24 -0.67
N LEU A 27 10.01 -11.21 -0.74
CA LEU A 27 10.12 -12.46 0.01
C LEU A 27 11.40 -13.23 -0.34
N ARG A 28 11.73 -13.33 -1.64
CA ARG A 28 12.97 -13.95 -2.11
C ARG A 28 14.24 -13.24 -1.63
N LYS A 29 14.12 -11.97 -1.25
CA LYS A 29 15.21 -11.16 -0.69
C LYS A 29 15.19 -11.11 0.85
N GLY A 30 14.30 -11.87 1.49
CA GLY A 30 14.22 -12.01 2.94
C GLY A 30 13.50 -10.86 3.66
N ASN A 31 12.87 -9.93 2.94
CA ASN A 31 12.04 -8.89 3.54
C ASN A 31 10.58 -9.36 3.61
N PHE A 32 10.25 -10.06 4.70
CA PHE A 32 8.92 -10.66 4.87
C PHE A 32 7.82 -9.61 5.09
N LEU A 33 8.12 -8.52 5.80
CA LEU A 33 7.14 -7.45 6.05
C LEU A 33 6.64 -6.83 4.73
N LEU A 34 7.56 -6.35 3.88
CA LEU A 34 7.19 -5.78 2.58
C LEU A 34 6.59 -6.84 1.64
N GLY A 35 7.19 -8.04 1.62
CA GLY A 35 6.75 -9.10 0.74
C GLY A 35 5.31 -9.54 1.01
N LEU A 36 4.96 -9.79 2.27
CA LEU A 36 3.62 -10.21 2.66
C LEU A 36 2.59 -9.09 2.51
N GLU A 37 2.94 -7.84 2.85
CA GLU A 37 2.05 -6.69 2.63
C GLU A 37 1.65 -6.55 1.16
N TRP A 38 2.63 -6.64 0.24
CA TRP A 38 2.36 -6.55 -1.20
C TRP A 38 1.48 -7.70 -1.69
N LEU A 39 1.64 -8.90 -1.12
CA LEU A 39 0.80 -10.04 -1.42
C LEU A 39 -0.61 -9.90 -0.87
N ILE A 40 -0.79 -9.29 0.31
CA ILE A 40 -2.11 -8.95 0.86
C ILE A 40 -2.82 -7.96 -0.07
N VAL A 41 -2.12 -6.94 -0.57
CA VAL A 41 -2.67 -6.01 -1.56
C VAL A 41 -3.03 -6.72 -2.86
N ALA A 42 -2.20 -7.65 -3.36
CA ALA A 42 -2.53 -8.46 -4.54
C ALA A 42 -3.75 -9.36 -4.32
N PHE A 43 -3.84 -9.98 -3.13
CA PHE A 43 -4.98 -10.80 -2.74
C PHE A 43 -6.27 -9.98 -2.62
N SER A 44 -6.18 -8.77 -2.06
CA SER A 44 -7.27 -7.80 -2.04
C SER A 44 -7.73 -7.46 -3.46
N GLY A 45 -6.78 -7.08 -4.33
CA GLY A 45 -7.08 -6.74 -5.74
C GLY A 45 -7.70 -7.91 -6.50
N SER A 46 -7.29 -9.14 -6.22
CA SER A 46 -7.84 -10.35 -6.85
C SER A 46 -9.30 -10.56 -6.45
N ASN A 47 -9.62 -10.38 -5.17
CA ASN A 47 -10.99 -10.45 -4.68
C ASN A 47 -11.86 -9.28 -5.18
N LEU A 48 -11.28 -8.08 -5.28
CA LEU A 48 -11.95 -6.93 -5.89
C LEU A 48 -12.29 -7.21 -7.36
N LEU A 49 -11.35 -7.77 -8.13
CA LEU A 49 -11.57 -8.13 -9.53
C LEU A 49 -12.69 -9.17 -9.66
N ILE A 50 -12.69 -10.21 -8.81
CA ILE A 50 -13.77 -11.20 -8.77
C ILE A 50 -15.10 -10.52 -8.47
N PHE A 51 -15.14 -9.61 -7.49
CA PHE A 51 -16.36 -8.86 -7.16
C PHE A 51 -16.84 -8.02 -8.35
N LEU A 52 -15.98 -7.27 -9.03
CA LEU A 52 -16.36 -6.46 -10.18
C LEU A 52 -16.94 -7.31 -11.32
N LEU A 53 -16.45 -8.53 -11.52
CA LEU A 53 -16.91 -9.44 -12.58
C LEU A 53 -18.14 -10.27 -12.21
N THR A 54 -18.31 -10.62 -10.93
CA THR A 54 -19.31 -11.61 -10.48
C THR A 54 -20.34 -11.08 -9.49
N GLN A 55 -20.11 -9.88 -8.95
CA GLN A 55 -20.88 -9.27 -7.85
C GLN A 55 -20.92 -10.11 -6.56
N SER A 56 -19.94 -11.01 -6.38
CA SER A 56 -19.78 -11.84 -5.17
C SER A 56 -19.50 -11.00 -3.92
N GLN A 57 -20.47 -10.98 -3.00
CA GLN A 57 -20.36 -10.25 -1.73
C GLN A 57 -19.28 -10.81 -0.80
N ILE A 58 -18.97 -12.10 -0.91
CA ILE A 58 -17.88 -12.73 -0.15
C ILE A 58 -16.54 -12.13 -0.60
N SER A 59 -16.33 -12.03 -1.92
CA SER A 59 -15.12 -11.44 -2.49
C SER A 59 -15.02 -9.95 -2.14
N TYR A 60 -16.13 -9.21 -2.16
CA TYR A 60 -16.16 -7.84 -1.68
C TYR A 60 -15.74 -7.71 -0.21
N GLY A 61 -16.29 -8.55 0.68
CA GLY A 61 -15.96 -8.52 2.10
C GLY A 61 -14.47 -8.81 2.38
N ILE A 62 -13.88 -9.75 1.64
CA ILE A 62 -12.44 -10.05 1.74
C ILE A 62 -11.61 -8.86 1.25
N SER A 63 -11.94 -8.31 0.09
CA SER A 63 -11.22 -7.14 -0.46
C SER A 63 -11.33 -5.93 0.47
N PHE A 64 -12.53 -5.65 0.99
CA PHE A 64 -12.78 -4.57 1.93
C PHE A 64 -11.93 -4.72 3.21
N PHE A 65 -11.89 -5.93 3.78
CA PHE A 65 -11.07 -6.20 4.96
C PHE A 65 -9.57 -5.97 4.68
N CYS A 66 -9.06 -6.51 3.57
CA CYS A 66 -7.65 -6.36 3.22
C CYS A 66 -7.27 -4.91 2.87
N ASP A 67 -8.15 -4.16 2.19
CA ASP A 67 -7.96 -2.73 1.93
C ASP A 67 -7.93 -1.93 3.25
N ALA A 68 -8.88 -2.17 4.16
CA ALA A 68 -8.91 -1.56 5.49
C ALA A 68 -7.63 -1.86 6.29
N PHE A 69 -7.16 -3.12 6.24
CA PHE A 69 -5.91 -3.54 6.84
C PHE A 69 -4.71 -2.75 6.29
N SER A 70 -4.56 -2.72 4.95
CA SER A 70 -3.42 -2.06 4.30
C SER A 70 -3.43 -0.56 4.53
N ARG A 71 -4.59 0.09 4.51
CA ARG A 71 -4.73 1.54 4.76
C ARG A 71 -4.52 1.91 6.22
N GLY A 72 -5.02 1.09 7.15
CA GLY A 72 -4.96 1.35 8.57
C GLY A 72 -3.61 1.00 9.19
N PHE A 73 -3.02 -0.13 8.80
CA PHE A 73 -1.86 -0.68 9.51
C PHE A 73 -0.78 -1.23 8.57
N GLY A 74 -1.14 -1.87 7.45
CA GLY A 74 -0.20 -2.49 6.53
C GLY A 74 0.81 -1.50 5.93
N ILE A 75 0.35 -0.53 5.16
CA ILE A 75 1.23 0.51 4.62
C ILE A 75 1.82 1.40 5.72
N PRO A 76 1.05 1.98 6.64
CA PRO A 76 1.60 2.93 7.58
C PRO A 76 2.57 2.33 8.62
N ILE A 77 2.41 1.06 8.98
CA ILE A 77 3.20 0.40 10.02
C ILE A 77 4.08 -0.69 9.42
N VAL A 78 3.49 -1.71 8.78
CA VAL A 78 4.24 -2.87 8.27
C VAL A 78 5.24 -2.44 7.20
N THR A 79 4.84 -1.56 6.27
CA THR A 79 5.76 -1.07 5.24
C THR A 79 6.86 -0.20 5.81
N VAL A 80 6.57 0.66 6.79
CA VAL A 80 7.61 1.45 7.47
C VAL A 80 8.64 0.55 8.11
N LEU A 81 8.20 -0.45 8.90
CA LEU A 81 9.09 -1.42 9.53
C LEU A 81 9.89 -2.21 8.48
N GLY A 82 9.27 -2.57 7.36
CA GLY A 82 9.94 -3.22 6.24
C GLY A 82 11.02 -2.34 5.59
N LEU A 83 10.76 -1.05 5.41
CA LEU A 83 11.72 -0.07 4.90
C LEU A 83 12.84 0.23 5.92
N MET A 84 12.60 0.03 7.23
CA MET A 84 13.61 0.22 8.26
C MET A 84 14.80 -0.73 8.15
N ALA A 85 14.66 -1.83 7.39
CA ALA A 85 15.80 -2.68 7.02
C ALA A 85 16.91 -1.90 6.30
N VAL A 86 16.55 -0.97 5.41
CA VAL A 86 17.51 -0.16 4.65
C VAL A 86 17.70 1.24 5.19
N THR A 87 16.94 1.72 6.17
CA THR A 87 17.18 3.04 6.79
C THR A 87 17.88 2.93 8.14
N HIS A 88 17.48 1.96 8.97
CA HIS A 88 17.91 1.77 10.37
C HIS A 88 18.54 0.40 10.65
N ASN A 89 18.75 -0.45 9.62
CA ASN A 89 19.23 -1.82 9.77
C ASN A 89 18.31 -2.70 10.63
N TYR A 90 17.01 -2.40 10.67
CA TYR A 90 16.03 -3.19 11.40
C TYR A 90 15.84 -4.56 10.73
N LYS A 91 16.18 -5.64 11.44
CA LYS A 91 16.05 -7.03 10.98
C LYS A 91 15.24 -7.83 12.01
N PRO A 92 13.91 -7.75 11.98
CA PRO A 92 13.07 -8.53 12.87
C PRO A 92 13.23 -10.03 12.61
N SER A 93 12.99 -10.84 13.64
CA SER A 93 12.89 -12.29 13.47
C SER A 93 11.54 -12.65 12.85
N LYS A 94 11.46 -13.81 12.18
CA LYS A 94 10.21 -14.29 11.58
C LYS A 94 9.03 -14.35 12.57
N LEU A 95 9.32 -14.64 13.84
CA LEU A 95 8.31 -14.65 14.90
C LEU A 95 7.78 -13.24 15.18
N LYS A 96 8.65 -12.23 15.22
CA LYS A 96 8.23 -10.83 15.39
C LYS A 96 7.42 -10.35 14.19
N ASP A 97 7.81 -10.73 12.97
CA ASP A 97 7.05 -10.41 11.76
C ASP A 97 5.65 -11.02 11.82
N ALA A 98 5.54 -12.30 12.18
CA ALA A 98 4.25 -12.98 12.34
C ALA A 98 3.40 -12.31 13.44
N ALA A 99 4.01 -11.91 14.56
CA ALA A 99 3.31 -11.20 15.64
C ALA A 99 2.82 -9.81 15.19
N ILE A 100 3.62 -9.07 14.42
CA ILE A 100 3.23 -7.78 13.84
C ILE A 100 1.98 -7.96 12.98
N PHE A 101 1.99 -8.93 12.05
CA PHE A 101 0.80 -9.23 11.24
C PHE A 101 -0.39 -9.66 12.10
N ALA A 102 -0.22 -10.57 13.06
CA ALA A 102 -1.32 -11.01 13.91
C ALA A 102 -1.99 -9.83 14.65
N ILE A 103 -1.18 -8.92 15.22
CA ILE A 103 -1.66 -7.73 15.92
C ILE A 103 -2.37 -6.78 14.96
N THR A 104 -1.81 -6.50 13.79
CA THR A 104 -2.41 -5.54 12.84
C THR A 104 -3.68 -6.10 12.18
N PHE A 105 -3.76 -7.42 11.93
CA PHE A 105 -4.99 -8.08 11.50
C PHE A 105 -6.08 -8.01 12.58
N ALA A 106 -5.75 -8.32 13.83
CA ALA A 106 -6.69 -8.21 14.96
C ALA A 106 -7.15 -6.76 15.17
N SER A 107 -6.24 -5.80 15.07
CA SER A 107 -6.55 -4.37 15.16
C SER A 107 -7.46 -3.92 14.03
N THR A 108 -7.28 -4.45 12.82
CA THR A 108 -8.19 -4.19 11.69
C THR A 108 -9.58 -4.73 11.96
N LEU A 109 -9.70 -5.95 12.48
CA LEU A 109 -11.00 -6.54 12.83
C LEU A 109 -11.74 -5.66 13.84
N VAL A 110 -11.06 -5.24 14.91
CA VAL A 110 -11.64 -4.32 15.90
C VAL A 110 -12.02 -3.00 15.25
N MET A 111 -11.12 -2.41 14.45
CA MET A 111 -11.33 -1.13 13.79
C MET A 111 -12.58 -1.10 12.90
N ILE A 112 -12.81 -2.15 12.10
CA ILE A 112 -13.96 -2.17 11.16
C ILE A 112 -15.25 -2.69 11.78
N LYS A 113 -15.19 -3.42 12.92
CA LYS A 113 -16.38 -3.98 13.60
C LYS A 113 -16.89 -3.14 14.76
N SER A 114 -16.09 -2.19 15.24
CA SER A 114 -16.47 -1.38 16.40
C SER A 114 -17.33 -0.19 15.97
N ASP A 115 -18.52 -0.06 16.54
CA ASP A 115 -19.46 1.03 16.22
C ASP A 115 -18.85 2.42 16.49
N PHE A 116 -18.03 2.55 17.53
CA PHE A 116 -17.37 3.82 17.86
C PHE A 116 -16.37 4.27 16.78
N MET A 117 -15.88 3.33 15.96
CA MET A 117 -14.95 3.65 14.86
C MET A 117 -15.66 4.07 13.58
N ALA A 118 -16.96 3.80 13.41
CA ALA A 118 -17.66 4.07 12.15
C ALA A 118 -17.53 5.51 11.66
N LYS A 119 -17.66 6.50 12.56
CA LYS A 119 -17.51 7.93 12.25
C LYS A 119 -16.04 8.38 12.09
N PRO A 120 -15.10 8.04 13.00
CA PRO A 120 -13.71 8.49 12.87
C PRO A 120 -12.89 7.72 11.82
N LEU A 121 -13.37 6.59 11.30
CA LEU A 121 -12.60 5.70 10.42
C LEU A 121 -11.97 6.40 9.19
N PRO A 122 -12.69 7.24 8.42
CA PRO A 122 -12.09 8.01 7.32
C PRO A 122 -10.91 8.89 7.76
N TYR A 123 -11.07 9.59 8.90
CA TYR A 123 -10.02 10.46 9.44
C TYR A 123 -8.83 9.65 9.94
N PHE A 124 -9.08 8.49 10.55
CA PHE A 124 -8.03 7.57 10.96
C PHE A 124 -7.16 7.17 9.78
N TYR A 125 -7.74 6.77 8.64
CA TYR A 125 -6.96 6.42 7.45
C TYR A 125 -6.10 7.58 6.93
N VAL A 126 -6.63 8.80 6.93
CA VAL A 126 -5.86 9.99 6.52
C VAL A 126 -4.72 10.28 7.49
N VAL A 127 -4.96 10.21 8.81
CA VAL A 127 -3.92 10.39 9.83
C VAL A 127 -2.80 9.36 9.67
N MET A 128 -3.17 8.09 9.47
CA MET A 128 -2.20 7.02 9.23
C MET A 128 -1.39 7.27 7.95
N TRP A 129 -2.04 7.77 6.89
CA TRP A 129 -1.35 8.14 5.66
C TRP A 129 -0.41 9.35 5.84
N PHE A 130 -0.78 10.35 6.64
CA PHE A 130 0.10 11.46 6.99
C PHE A 130 1.33 10.99 7.77
N ALA A 131 1.15 10.11 8.76
CA ALA A 131 2.26 9.52 9.50
C ALA A 131 3.20 8.72 8.58
N TYR A 132 2.64 7.94 7.67
CA TYR A 132 3.40 7.23 6.64
C TYR A 132 4.18 8.20 5.72
N SER A 133 3.53 9.28 5.28
CA SER A 133 4.13 10.29 4.41
C SER A 133 5.30 11.02 5.09
N ALA A 134 5.21 11.27 6.41
CA ALA A 134 6.32 11.83 7.18
C ALA A 134 7.54 10.89 7.18
N TYR A 135 7.33 9.58 7.33
CA TYR A 135 8.42 8.60 7.18
C TYR A 135 8.94 8.53 5.74
N LEU A 136 8.08 8.60 4.73
CA LEU A 136 8.52 8.65 3.34
C LEU A 136 9.37 9.87 3.03
N ALA A 137 9.05 11.05 3.59
CA ALA A 137 9.89 12.25 3.44
C ALA A 137 11.32 12.00 3.96
N TYR A 138 11.45 11.31 5.10
CA TYR A 138 12.74 10.86 5.60
C TYR A 138 13.42 9.86 4.65
N PHE A 139 12.70 8.84 4.16
CA PHE A 139 13.23 7.86 3.21
C PHE A 139 13.71 8.49 1.90
N ILE A 140 12.94 9.45 1.36
CA ILE A 140 13.27 10.27 0.19
C ILE A 140 14.56 11.07 0.46
N ALA A 141 14.66 11.72 1.63
CA ALA A 141 15.87 12.45 1.99
C ALA A 141 17.11 11.52 2.07
N ARG A 142 16.94 10.28 2.56
CA ARG A 142 18.01 9.27 2.57
C ARG A 142 18.44 8.88 1.16
N LEU A 143 17.50 8.67 0.23
CA LEU A 143 17.79 8.39 -1.18
C LEU A 143 18.53 9.55 -1.85
N ALA A 144 18.05 10.78 -1.66
CA ALA A 144 18.67 11.97 -2.24
C ALA A 144 20.11 12.17 -1.75
N ARG A 145 20.37 11.96 -0.45
CA ARG A 145 21.72 12.02 0.14
C ARG A 145 22.63 10.89 -0.36
N ALA A 146 22.06 9.75 -0.72
CA ALA A 146 22.79 8.63 -1.31
C ALA A 146 23.06 8.80 -2.82
N GLY A 147 22.62 9.90 -3.44
CA GLY A 147 22.78 10.15 -4.87
C GLY A 147 21.67 9.55 -5.75
N GLU A 148 20.73 8.80 -5.16
CA GLU A 148 19.65 8.08 -5.86
C GLU A 148 18.47 9.02 -6.22
N ARG A 149 18.76 10.09 -6.97
CA ARG A 149 17.81 11.20 -7.23
C ARG A 149 16.56 10.77 -8.00
N LEU A 150 16.68 9.87 -8.97
CA LEU A 150 15.53 9.39 -9.75
C LEU A 150 14.57 8.56 -8.88
N HIS A 151 15.10 7.71 -8.00
CA HIS A 151 14.28 6.96 -7.05
C HIS A 151 13.67 7.88 -5.98
N ALA A 152 14.41 8.89 -5.51
CA ALA A 152 13.86 9.90 -4.61
C ALA A 152 12.67 10.65 -5.25
N LEU A 153 12.79 11.05 -6.52
CA LEU A 153 11.70 11.69 -7.27
C LEU A 153 10.51 10.75 -7.46
N GLY A 154 10.75 9.49 -7.88
CA GLY A 154 9.69 8.50 -8.07
C GLY A 154 8.89 8.23 -6.78
N VAL A 155 9.58 8.11 -5.64
CA VAL A 155 8.92 7.96 -4.35
C VAL A 155 8.20 9.24 -3.92
N THR A 156 8.71 10.42 -4.27
CA THR A 156 8.03 11.71 -4.02
C THR A 156 6.70 11.78 -4.76
N VAL A 157 6.69 11.43 -6.06
CA VAL A 157 5.47 11.37 -6.87
C VAL A 157 4.49 10.36 -6.27
N ALA A 158 4.97 9.17 -5.89
CA ALA A 158 4.13 8.15 -5.27
C ALA A 158 3.51 8.64 -3.94
N ALA A 159 4.30 9.31 -3.09
CA ALA A 159 3.85 9.82 -1.79
C ALA A 159 2.78 10.90 -1.95
N ILE A 160 2.98 11.87 -2.85
CA ILE A 160 2.03 12.95 -3.11
C ILE A 160 0.75 12.39 -3.71
N SER A 161 0.84 11.58 -4.76
CA SER A 161 -0.34 10.97 -5.39
C SER A 161 -1.13 10.11 -4.41
N GLY A 162 -0.44 9.32 -3.59
CA GLY A 162 -1.08 8.51 -2.54
C GLY A 162 -1.75 9.35 -1.47
N LEU A 163 -1.15 10.49 -1.07
CA LEU A 163 -1.77 11.42 -0.12
C LEU A 163 -3.02 12.06 -0.69
N ILE A 164 -3.00 12.46 -1.97
CA ILE A 164 -4.19 12.96 -2.67
C ILE A 164 -5.28 11.89 -2.65
N VAL A 165 -4.95 10.64 -3.04
CA VAL A 165 -5.89 9.51 -3.01
C VAL A 165 -6.47 9.30 -1.61
N ALA A 166 -5.65 9.31 -0.56
CA ALA A 166 -6.11 9.15 0.81
C ALA A 166 -7.08 10.26 1.25
N CYS A 167 -6.80 11.51 0.88
CA CYS A 167 -7.66 12.65 1.18
C CYS A 167 -8.99 12.64 0.42
N ILE A 168 -9.02 12.13 -0.82
CA ILE A 168 -10.27 12.10 -1.61
C ILE A 168 -11.12 10.86 -1.36
N TYR A 169 -10.51 9.73 -0.97
CA TYR A 169 -11.15 8.40 -0.86
C TYR A 169 -12.54 8.45 -0.21
N ASP A 170 -12.59 9.02 0.99
CA ASP A 170 -13.79 8.98 1.84
C ASP A 170 -14.48 10.34 2.00
N PHE A 171 -13.87 11.42 1.49
CA PHE A 171 -14.32 12.79 1.74
C PHE A 171 -14.87 13.51 0.52
N TYR A 172 -14.39 13.18 -0.68
CA TYR A 172 -14.69 13.94 -1.88
C TYR A 172 -15.19 13.01 -2.99
N PRO A 173 -16.50 12.98 -3.28
CA PRO A 173 -17.00 12.27 -4.45
C PRO A 173 -16.50 12.96 -5.72
N ILE A 174 -16.06 12.17 -6.69
CA ILE A 174 -15.66 12.68 -8.00
C ILE A 174 -16.93 12.95 -8.82
N PRO A 175 -17.16 14.19 -9.33
CA PRO A 175 -18.33 14.49 -10.14
C PRO A 175 -18.43 13.57 -11.37
N GLY A 176 -19.58 12.92 -11.56
CA GLY A 176 -19.83 11.99 -12.67
C GLY A 176 -19.28 10.58 -12.47
N ASP A 177 -18.78 10.24 -11.27
CA ASP A 177 -18.25 8.91 -10.92
C ASP A 177 -19.17 8.14 -9.96
N ASP A 178 -20.44 7.99 -10.32
CA ASP A 178 -21.45 7.36 -9.45
C ASP A 178 -21.11 5.91 -9.07
N THR A 179 -20.38 5.21 -9.95
CA THR A 179 -19.92 3.82 -9.72
C THR A 179 -18.56 3.74 -9.03
N LYS A 180 -17.92 4.88 -8.74
CA LYS A 180 -16.54 5.00 -8.22
C LYS A 180 -15.46 4.41 -9.13
N ALA A 181 -15.77 4.11 -10.40
CA ALA A 181 -14.84 3.48 -11.34
C ALA A 181 -13.63 4.37 -11.67
N ILE A 182 -13.84 5.69 -11.78
CA ILE A 182 -12.76 6.66 -12.04
C ILE A 182 -11.85 6.75 -10.82
N PHE A 183 -12.42 6.94 -9.64
CA PHE A 183 -11.70 6.95 -8.38
C PHE A 183 -10.87 5.67 -8.21
N LEU A 184 -11.52 4.52 -8.42
CA LEU A 184 -10.88 3.22 -8.29
C LEU A 184 -9.70 3.09 -9.24
N SER A 185 -9.85 3.51 -10.50
CA SER A 185 -8.75 3.50 -11.47
C SER A 185 -7.56 4.33 -11.00
N ILE A 186 -7.79 5.55 -10.52
CA ILE A 186 -6.73 6.45 -10.02
C ILE A 186 -6.05 5.85 -8.79
N ALA A 187 -6.84 5.33 -7.84
CA ALA A 187 -6.33 4.71 -6.64
C ALA A 187 -5.45 3.50 -7.00
N LEU A 188 -5.96 2.53 -7.74
CA LEU A 188 -5.26 1.29 -8.06
C LEU A 188 -3.95 1.53 -8.84
N VAL A 189 -3.93 2.50 -9.76
CA VAL A 189 -2.68 2.92 -10.45
C VAL A 189 -1.69 3.52 -9.47
N THR A 190 -2.16 4.40 -8.57
CA THR A 190 -1.32 5.06 -7.57
C THR A 190 -0.67 4.04 -6.63
N TRP A 191 -1.46 3.09 -6.14
CA TRP A 191 -1.00 1.99 -5.29
C TRP A 191 0.00 1.10 -6.03
N SER A 192 -0.29 0.72 -7.27
CA SER A 192 0.62 -0.05 -8.13
C SER A 192 1.95 0.67 -8.34
N TYR A 193 1.90 1.96 -8.68
CA TYR A 193 3.09 2.78 -8.87
C TYR A 193 3.93 2.88 -7.61
N MET A 194 3.31 3.16 -6.46
CA MET A 194 4.00 3.20 -5.16
C MET A 194 4.71 1.88 -4.86
N MET A 195 4.03 0.76 -5.08
CA MET A 195 4.57 -0.58 -4.84
C MET A 195 5.80 -0.88 -5.70
N ILE A 196 5.78 -0.48 -6.97
CA ILE A 196 6.89 -0.61 -7.90
C ILE A 196 8.06 0.31 -7.46
N GLN A 197 7.76 1.59 -7.20
CA GLN A 197 8.79 2.57 -6.87
C GLN A 197 9.49 2.25 -5.56
N LEU A 198 8.76 1.86 -4.52
CA LEU A 198 9.35 1.48 -3.23
C LEU A 198 10.24 0.24 -3.36
N TYR A 199 9.89 -0.73 -4.22
CA TYR A 199 10.77 -1.86 -4.48
C TYR A 199 12.12 -1.41 -5.04
N TYR A 200 12.12 -0.62 -6.12
CA TYR A 200 13.37 -0.18 -6.74
C TYR A 200 14.15 0.76 -5.83
N ALA A 201 13.48 1.68 -5.15
CA ALA A 201 14.09 2.61 -4.21
C ALA A 201 14.71 1.89 -3.00
N PHE A 202 14.07 0.85 -2.47
CA PHE A 202 14.62 0.03 -1.38
C PHE A 202 15.99 -0.54 -1.77
N PHE A 203 16.04 -1.22 -2.92
CA PHE A 203 17.28 -1.87 -3.38
C PHE A 203 18.32 -0.85 -3.86
N ALA A 204 17.91 0.33 -4.35
CA ALA A 204 18.84 1.42 -4.64
C ALA A 204 19.55 1.89 -3.37
N LEU A 205 18.80 2.15 -2.30
CA LEU A 205 19.39 2.55 -1.02
C LEU A 205 20.25 1.43 -0.40
N GLU A 206 19.84 0.17 -0.54
CA GLU A 206 20.62 -0.99 -0.11
C GLU A 206 21.99 -1.03 -0.81
N ARG A 207 22.02 -0.89 -2.14
CA ARG A 207 23.27 -0.86 -2.93
C ARG A 207 24.15 0.34 -2.58
N ALA A 208 23.58 1.53 -2.49
CA ALA A 208 24.34 2.73 -2.15
C ALA A 208 25.01 2.62 -0.76
N LYS A 209 24.35 1.97 0.20
CA LYS A 209 24.94 1.67 1.52
C LYS A 209 26.05 0.64 1.47
N ALA A 210 25.99 -0.32 0.56
CA ALA A 210 27.04 -1.32 0.39
C ALA A 210 28.31 -0.71 -0.24
N CYS A 211 28.18 0.23 -1.17
CA CYS A 211 29.32 0.92 -1.79
C CYS A 211 29.99 1.97 -0.89
N ALA A 212 29.27 2.48 0.12
CA ALA A 212 29.80 3.44 1.08
C ALA A 212 30.55 2.80 2.27
N ARG A 213 30.66 1.46 2.31
CA ARG A 213 31.43 0.68 3.29
C ARG A 213 32.69 0.17 2.64
#